data_AF-A0AAU1HM54-F1
#
_entry.id   AF-A0AAU1HM54-F1
#
_cell.length_a   1.000
_cell.length_b   1.000
_cell.length_c   1.000
_cell.angle_alpha   90.00
_cell.angle_beta   90.00
_cell.angle_gamma   90.00
#
_symmetry.space_group_name_H-M   'P 1'
#
loop_
_entity.id
_entity.type
_entity.pdbx_description
1 polymer ?
#
loop_
_entity_poly.entity_id
_entity_poly.type
_entity_poly.pdbx_seq_one_letter_code
_entity_poly.pdbx_strand_id
1 'polypeptide(L)'
;MSSDTHREEPAGDLSTWTFDQLQAFIHDACGQQLETARVAALGHAYNSSHPQKVRRQWAKLSLLASRRMFDHADGRAARLAQQEFMLRMWVIDRLGPDDTDTDWSPEALACDTLDALAFTPPQAAGIAESWRDLPTEQIRELRRHKNLTAHLESLVDYLAPGPAREQLLTWTAIRLLLP
;
A
#
# COMPACT_ATOMS: atom_id res chain seq x y z
N MET A 1 -23.43 6.66 -43.12
CA MET A 1 -23.61 7.40 -41.85
C MET A 1 -22.56 6.87 -40.91
N SER A 2 -21.62 7.74 -40.52
CA SER A 2 -20.39 7.39 -39.79
C SER A 2 -20.69 6.89 -38.38
N SER A 3 -20.10 5.74 -38.06
CA SER A 3 -19.86 5.29 -36.70
C SER A 3 -18.74 6.14 -36.11
N ASP A 4 -19.13 7.18 -35.36
CA ASP A 4 -18.19 7.98 -34.59
C ASP A 4 -17.61 7.09 -33.49
N THR A 5 -16.34 6.74 -33.69
CA THR A 5 -15.55 6.00 -32.72
C THR A 5 -15.24 7.01 -31.64
N HIS A 6 -15.88 6.87 -30.47
CA HIS A 6 -15.53 7.66 -29.28
C HIS A 6 -14.09 7.29 -28.92
N ARG A 7 -13.14 7.99 -29.53
CA ARG A 7 -11.73 7.97 -29.16
C ARG A 7 -11.68 8.74 -27.85
N GLU A 8 -11.69 8.02 -26.73
CA GLU A 8 -11.32 8.59 -25.44
C GLU A 8 -9.99 9.33 -25.65
N GLU A 9 -10.03 10.66 -25.56
CA GLU A 9 -8.81 11.45 -25.54
C GLU A 9 -7.93 10.89 -24.42
N PRO A 10 -6.61 10.71 -24.64
CA PRO A 10 -5.74 10.38 -23.53
C PRO A 10 -5.87 11.52 -22.53
N ALA A 11 -6.45 11.23 -21.36
CA ALA A 11 -6.48 12.17 -20.25
C ALA A 11 -5.06 12.76 -20.15
N GLY A 12 -4.94 14.08 -20.36
CA GLY A 12 -3.63 14.74 -20.42
C GLY A 12 -2.78 14.41 -19.20
N ASP A 13 -1.47 14.62 -19.28
CA ASP A 13 -0.52 14.22 -18.24
C ASP A 13 -1.03 14.55 -16.81
N LEU A 14 -1.51 13.52 -16.10
CA LEU A 14 -2.16 13.68 -14.79
C LEU A 14 -1.18 14.22 -13.74
N SER A 15 0.13 14.12 -13.98
CA SER A 15 1.16 14.63 -13.05
C SER A 15 1.24 16.16 -13.01
N THR A 16 0.59 16.85 -13.96
CA THR A 16 0.51 18.32 -13.96
C THR A 16 -0.82 18.84 -13.40
N TRP A 17 -1.73 17.95 -13.00
CA TRP A 17 -3.07 18.32 -12.56
C TRP A 17 -3.05 18.88 -11.14
N THR A 18 -3.99 19.76 -10.85
CA THR A 18 -4.20 20.24 -9.48
C THR A 18 -4.83 19.15 -8.60
N PHE A 19 -4.76 19.37 -7.29
CA PHE A 19 -5.38 18.45 -6.32
C PHE A 19 -6.86 18.22 -6.61
N ASP A 20 -7.62 19.30 -6.81
CA ASP A 20 -9.07 19.24 -7.04
C ASP A 20 -9.41 18.53 -8.35
N GLN A 21 -8.62 18.76 -9.41
CA GLN A 21 -8.80 18.08 -10.70
C GLN A 21 -8.60 16.58 -10.57
N LEU A 22 -7.50 16.16 -9.92
CA LEU A 22 -7.21 14.75 -9.76
C LEU A 22 -8.20 14.07 -8.80
N GLN A 23 -8.66 14.79 -7.78
CA GLN A 23 -9.69 14.30 -6.87
C GLN A 23 -11.03 14.06 -7.58
N ALA A 24 -11.50 15.02 -8.36
CA ALA A 24 -12.71 14.86 -9.16
C ALA A 24 -12.57 13.67 -10.13
N PHE A 25 -11.42 13.53 -10.80
CA PHE A 25 -11.16 12.42 -11.70
C PHE A 25 -11.20 11.05 -11.00
N ILE A 26 -10.61 10.92 -9.80
CA ILE A 26 -10.63 9.67 -9.02
C ILE A 26 -12.07 9.25 -8.68
N HIS A 27 -13.00 10.19 -8.50
CA HIS A 27 -14.40 9.88 -8.21
C HIS A 27 -15.12 9.15 -9.36
N ASP A 28 -14.71 9.37 -10.60
CA ASP A 28 -15.35 8.77 -11.78
C ASP A 28 -14.49 7.68 -12.43
N ALA A 29 -13.19 7.66 -12.15
CA ALA A 29 -12.25 6.72 -12.72
C ALA A 29 -12.44 5.27 -12.22
N CYS A 30 -12.03 4.32 -13.07
CA CYS A 30 -11.98 2.90 -12.76
C CYS A 30 -10.72 2.23 -13.32
N GLY A 31 -10.41 1.03 -12.81
CA GLY A 31 -9.34 0.18 -13.35
C GLY A 31 -7.99 0.88 -13.49
N GLN A 32 -7.43 0.90 -14.70
CA GLN A 32 -6.11 1.46 -14.99
C GLN A 32 -6.04 2.98 -14.78
N GLN A 33 -7.15 3.71 -14.96
CA GLN A 33 -7.19 5.16 -14.74
C GLN A 33 -6.93 5.50 -13.27
N LEU A 34 -7.44 4.69 -12.33
CA LEU A 34 -7.15 4.84 -10.90
C LEU A 34 -5.67 4.60 -10.60
N GLU A 35 -5.02 3.63 -11.24
CA GLU A 35 -3.58 3.40 -11.06
C GLU A 35 -2.76 4.59 -11.55
N THR A 36 -3.10 5.17 -12.69
CA THR A 36 -2.42 6.37 -13.21
C THR A 36 -2.61 7.56 -12.27
N ALA A 37 -3.84 7.79 -11.79
CA ALA A 37 -4.13 8.86 -10.84
C ALA A 37 -3.41 8.64 -9.49
N ARG A 38 -3.36 7.41 -9.01
CA ARG A 38 -2.60 7.02 -7.81
C ARG A 38 -1.13 7.39 -7.95
N VAL A 39 -0.50 7.06 -9.08
CA VAL A 39 0.91 7.36 -9.34
C VAL A 39 1.16 8.87 -9.45
N ALA A 40 0.28 9.62 -10.12
CA ALA A 40 0.37 11.08 -10.18
C ALA A 40 0.29 11.72 -8.78
N ALA A 41 -0.70 11.33 -7.97
CA ALA A 41 -0.83 11.79 -6.59
C ALA A 41 0.40 11.46 -5.73
N LEU A 42 0.95 10.25 -5.89
CA LEU A 42 2.18 9.83 -5.21
C LEU A 42 3.38 10.71 -5.59
N GLY A 43 3.51 11.07 -6.86
CA GLY A 43 4.55 12.00 -7.34
C GLY A 43 4.50 13.35 -6.61
N HIS A 44 3.31 13.93 -6.46
CA HIS A 44 3.13 15.17 -5.71
C HIS A 44 3.36 15.02 -4.20
N ALA A 45 3.02 13.87 -3.61
CA ALA A 45 3.31 13.57 -2.22
C ALA A 45 4.83 13.52 -1.97
N TYR A 46 5.59 12.94 -2.90
CA TYR A 46 7.04 12.81 -2.80
C TYR A 46 7.80 14.10 -3.11
N ASN A 47 7.15 15.07 -3.76
CA ASN A 47 7.77 16.35 -4.07
C ASN A 47 8.15 17.12 -2.79
N SER A 48 9.45 17.22 -2.51
CA SER A 48 10.01 17.89 -1.34
C SER A 48 9.85 19.41 -1.37
N SER A 49 9.54 20.00 -2.53
CA SER A 49 9.23 21.44 -2.62
C SER A 49 7.87 21.80 -2.03
N HIS A 50 6.99 20.81 -1.82
CA HIS A 50 5.69 21.03 -1.20
C HIS A 50 5.78 21.07 0.34
N PRO A 51 4.97 21.92 1.00
CA PRO A 51 4.80 21.85 2.45
C PRO A 51 4.31 20.47 2.92
N GLN A 52 4.71 20.05 4.12
CA GLN A 52 4.33 18.77 4.73
C GLN A 52 2.83 18.46 4.66
N LYS A 53 1.98 19.46 4.99
CA LYS A 53 0.52 19.32 4.93
C LYS A 53 0.02 18.99 3.52
N VAL A 54 0.56 19.66 2.50
CA VAL A 54 0.21 19.43 1.09
C VAL A 54 0.65 18.03 0.66
N ARG A 55 1.85 17.60 1.07
CA ARG A 55 2.35 16.24 0.78
C ARG A 55 1.46 15.15 1.40
N ARG A 56 1.00 15.35 2.65
CA ARG A 56 0.03 14.45 3.31
C ARG A 56 -1.31 14.41 2.58
N GLN A 57 -1.82 15.55 2.09
CA GLN A 57 -3.05 15.59 1.29
C GLN A 57 -2.92 14.79 0.00
N TRP A 58 -1.83 14.95 -0.74
CA TRP A 58 -1.55 14.16 -1.94
C TRP A 58 -1.38 12.66 -1.63
N ALA A 59 -0.76 12.31 -0.51
CA ALA A 59 -0.67 10.92 -0.06
C ALA A 59 -2.07 10.32 0.23
N LYS A 60 -2.96 11.08 0.89
CA LYS A 60 -4.38 10.68 1.07
C LYS A 60 -5.06 10.44 -0.26
N LEU A 61 -4.80 11.28 -1.26
CA LEU A 61 -5.41 11.14 -2.56
C LEU A 61 -4.93 9.87 -3.28
N SER A 62 -3.64 9.52 -3.15
CA SER A 62 -3.11 8.24 -3.61
C SER A 62 -3.76 7.05 -2.87
N LEU A 63 -3.97 7.15 -1.56
CA LEU A 63 -4.68 6.10 -0.80
C LEU A 63 -6.14 5.95 -1.24
N LEU A 64 -6.84 7.06 -1.50
CA LEU A 64 -8.21 7.04 -2.01
C LEU A 64 -8.31 6.30 -3.36
N ALA A 65 -7.40 6.60 -4.29
CA ALA A 65 -7.35 5.88 -5.57
C ALA A 65 -7.08 4.38 -5.36
N SER A 66 -6.18 4.03 -4.44
CA SER A 66 -5.85 2.63 -4.11
C SER A 66 -7.07 1.88 -3.55
N ARG A 67 -7.81 2.50 -2.62
CA ARG A 67 -9.02 1.94 -2.00
C ARG A 67 -10.12 1.67 -3.03
N ARG A 68 -10.34 2.59 -3.97
CA ARG A 68 -11.27 2.36 -5.08
C ARG A 68 -10.86 1.23 -6.01
N MET A 69 -9.56 0.93 -6.12
CA MET A 69 -9.11 -0.22 -6.91
C MET A 69 -9.41 -1.55 -6.22
N PHE A 70 -9.56 -1.58 -4.88
CA PHE A 70 -9.91 -2.80 -4.14
C PHE A 70 -11.30 -3.33 -4.49
N ASP A 71 -12.25 -2.45 -4.79
CA ASP A 71 -13.64 -2.79 -5.14
C ASP A 71 -13.73 -3.74 -6.36
N HIS A 72 -12.65 -3.83 -7.15
CA HIS A 72 -12.54 -4.66 -8.36
C HIS A 72 -11.23 -5.50 -8.39
N ALA A 73 -10.65 -5.81 -7.24
CA ALA A 73 -9.32 -6.39 -7.14
C ALA A 73 -9.27 -7.93 -7.17
N ASP A 74 -9.76 -8.57 -8.24
CA ASP A 74 -9.51 -10.00 -8.43
C ASP A 74 -7.99 -10.26 -8.61
N GLY A 75 -7.40 -10.93 -7.61
CA GLY A 75 -5.98 -11.31 -7.59
C GLY A 75 -4.95 -10.19 -7.34
N ARG A 76 -5.38 -8.93 -7.22
CA ARG A 76 -4.49 -7.76 -7.02
C ARG A 76 -4.48 -7.20 -5.60
N ALA A 77 -5.35 -7.67 -4.72
CA ALA A 77 -5.52 -7.15 -3.36
C ALA A 77 -4.20 -7.07 -2.58
N ALA A 78 -3.40 -8.14 -2.57
CA ALA A 78 -2.12 -8.16 -1.84
C ALA A 78 -1.11 -7.11 -2.37
N ARG A 79 -1.07 -6.86 -3.69
CA ARG A 79 -0.21 -5.83 -4.29
C ARG A 79 -0.66 -4.43 -3.86
N LEU A 80 -1.97 -4.18 -3.87
CA LEU A 80 -2.53 -2.89 -3.46
C LEU A 80 -2.29 -2.64 -1.97
N ALA A 81 -2.48 -3.66 -1.11
CA ALA A 81 -2.19 -3.57 0.31
C ALA A 81 -0.71 -3.27 0.58
N GLN A 82 0.20 -3.97 -0.12
CA GLN A 82 1.63 -3.67 -0.02
C GLN A 82 1.94 -2.21 -0.41
N GLN A 83 1.36 -1.71 -1.50
CA GLN A 83 1.58 -0.33 -1.95
C GLN A 83 1.04 0.70 -0.93
N GLU A 84 -0.13 0.43 -0.35
CA GLU A 84 -0.71 1.25 0.71
C GLU A 84 0.16 1.25 1.97
N PHE A 85 0.60 0.09 2.44
CA PHE A 85 1.47 -0.02 3.63
C PHE A 85 2.80 0.70 3.43
N MET A 86 3.43 0.55 2.27
CA MET A 86 4.68 1.26 1.95
C MET A 86 4.49 2.78 1.89
N LEU A 87 3.35 3.26 1.36
CA LEU A 87 3.04 4.70 1.36
C LEU A 87 2.80 5.23 2.77
N ARG A 88 2.01 4.53 3.59
CA ARG A 88 1.75 4.91 4.98
C ARG A 88 3.04 4.92 5.79
N MET A 89 3.87 3.89 5.66
CA MET A 89 5.20 3.85 6.29
C MET A 89 6.06 5.03 5.83
N TRP A 90 6.09 5.34 4.53
CA TRP A 90 6.85 6.49 4.03
C TRP A 90 6.34 7.81 4.61
N VAL A 91 5.03 8.00 4.76
CA VAL A 91 4.46 9.21 5.38
C VAL A 91 4.85 9.29 6.85
N ILE A 92 4.74 8.19 7.60
CA ILE A 92 5.15 8.12 9.02
C ILE A 92 6.63 8.48 9.15
N ASP A 93 7.49 7.88 8.34
CA ASP A 93 8.94 8.06 8.40
C ASP A 93 9.40 9.46 7.98
N ARG A 94 8.81 10.01 6.91
CA ARG A 94 9.28 11.26 6.31
C ARG A 94 8.53 12.50 6.74
N LEU A 95 7.26 12.34 7.11
CA LEU A 95 6.37 13.42 7.49
C LEU A 95 5.88 13.27 8.94
N GLY A 96 6.41 12.31 9.71
CA GLY A 96 6.05 12.06 11.09
C GLY A 96 4.69 11.35 11.25
N PRO A 97 4.50 10.57 12.34
CA PRO A 97 3.22 9.97 12.65
C PRO A 97 2.15 11.02 12.99
N ASP A 98 0.89 10.60 12.92
CA ASP A 98 -0.25 11.41 13.36
C ASP A 98 -1.36 10.48 13.87
N ASP A 99 -1.44 10.31 15.19
CA ASP A 99 -2.40 9.38 15.81
C ASP A 99 -3.86 9.84 15.69
N THR A 100 -4.11 11.08 15.26
CA THR A 100 -5.48 11.56 14.96
C THR A 100 -5.96 11.14 13.58
N ASP A 101 -5.03 10.67 12.73
CA ASP A 101 -5.30 10.20 11.39
C ASP A 101 -4.87 8.73 11.26
N THR A 102 -5.84 7.82 11.20
CA THR A 102 -5.62 6.37 11.11
C THR A 102 -4.68 5.97 9.97
N ASP A 103 -4.62 6.72 8.87
CA ASP A 103 -3.71 6.39 7.77
C ASP A 103 -2.23 6.62 8.16
N TRP A 104 -1.97 7.54 9.08
CA TRP A 104 -0.63 7.93 9.55
C TRP A 104 -0.33 7.48 10.97
N SER A 105 -1.21 6.68 11.58
CA SER A 105 -0.96 6.06 12.87
C SER A 105 -0.12 4.78 12.70
N PRO A 106 1.04 4.68 13.37
CA PRO A 106 1.85 3.46 13.37
C PRO A 106 1.08 2.24 13.88
N GLU A 107 0.27 2.42 14.94
CA GLU A 107 -0.51 1.34 15.54
C GLU A 107 -1.57 0.82 14.56
N ALA A 108 -2.26 1.72 13.86
CA ALA A 108 -3.22 1.32 12.83
C ALA A 108 -2.55 0.56 11.68
N LEU A 109 -1.38 1.02 11.22
CA LEU A 109 -0.64 0.32 10.17
C LEU A 109 -0.18 -1.07 10.64
N ALA A 110 0.20 -1.22 11.91
CA ALA A 110 0.56 -2.51 12.48
C ALA A 110 -0.62 -3.48 12.46
N CYS A 111 -1.79 -3.05 12.93
CA CYS A 111 -3.02 -3.85 12.90
C CYS A 111 -3.41 -4.24 11.48
N ASP A 112 -3.49 -3.27 10.56
CA ASP A 112 -3.87 -3.54 9.17
C ASP A 112 -2.90 -4.51 8.49
N THR A 113 -1.61 -4.42 8.83
CA THR A 113 -0.60 -5.36 8.32
C THR A 113 -0.81 -6.77 8.84
N LEU A 114 -1.07 -6.93 10.14
CA LEU A 114 -1.32 -8.23 10.75
C LEU A 114 -2.61 -8.87 10.20
N ASP A 115 -3.66 -8.08 10.03
CA ASP A 115 -4.95 -8.54 9.48
C ASP A 115 -4.85 -8.97 8.00
N ALA A 116 -3.87 -8.45 7.26
CA ALA A 116 -3.61 -8.83 5.87
C ALA A 116 -2.86 -10.16 5.71
N LEU A 117 -2.33 -10.75 6.79
CA LEU A 117 -1.53 -11.98 6.74
C LEU A 117 -2.43 -13.21 6.93
N ALA A 118 -2.39 -14.14 5.98
CA ALA A 118 -3.22 -15.34 6.02
C ALA A 118 -2.68 -16.41 6.97
N PHE A 119 -1.38 -16.38 7.28
CA PHE A 119 -0.73 -17.30 8.19
C PHE A 119 -0.37 -16.60 9.50
N THR A 120 -0.25 -17.40 10.56
CA THR A 120 0.48 -17.00 11.76
C THR A 120 2.00 -17.13 11.54
N PRO A 121 2.84 -16.45 12.33
CA PRO A 121 4.29 -16.59 12.20
C PRO A 121 4.81 -18.03 12.27
N PRO A 122 4.35 -18.91 13.21
CA PRO A 122 4.79 -20.30 13.24
C PRO A 122 4.38 -21.11 11.99
N GLN A 123 3.18 -20.87 11.45
CA GLN A 123 2.74 -21.51 10.21
C GLN A 123 3.62 -21.09 9.03
N ALA A 124 3.88 -19.79 8.89
CA ALA A 124 4.71 -19.27 7.82
C ALA A 124 6.15 -19.83 7.88
N ALA A 125 6.76 -19.93 9.07
CA ALA A 125 8.07 -20.56 9.23
C ALA A 125 8.07 -22.03 8.85
N GLY A 126 7.13 -22.83 9.38
CA GLY A 126 7.08 -24.27 9.09
C GLY A 126 6.89 -24.57 7.60
N ILE A 127 6.10 -23.75 6.90
CA ILE A 127 5.94 -23.85 5.44
C ILE A 127 7.21 -23.38 4.71
N ALA A 128 7.87 -22.33 5.21
CA ALA A 128 9.07 -21.78 4.57
C ALA A 128 10.28 -22.73 4.60
N GLU A 129 10.42 -23.60 5.61
CA GLU A 129 11.56 -24.54 5.72
C GLU A 129 11.80 -25.39 4.47
N SER A 130 10.72 -25.82 3.82
CA SER A 130 10.75 -26.68 2.63
C SER A 130 10.17 -26.00 1.39
N TRP A 131 10.21 -24.65 1.33
CA TRP A 131 9.46 -23.89 0.31
C TRP A 131 9.76 -24.29 -1.14
N ARG A 132 10.97 -24.79 -1.42
CA ARG A 132 11.38 -25.21 -2.78
C ARG A 132 10.60 -26.42 -3.30
N ASP A 133 10.07 -27.24 -2.40
CA ASP A 133 9.33 -28.46 -2.73
C ASP A 133 7.81 -28.24 -2.73
N LEU A 134 7.35 -27.02 -2.44
CA LEU A 134 5.94 -26.69 -2.34
C LEU A 134 5.28 -26.44 -3.71
N PRO A 135 3.94 -26.62 -3.79
CA PRO A 135 3.16 -26.13 -4.92
C PRO A 135 3.35 -24.62 -5.14
N THR A 136 3.24 -24.18 -6.40
CA THR A 136 3.47 -22.78 -6.80
C THR A 136 2.58 -21.81 -6.03
N GLU A 137 1.36 -22.22 -5.70
CA GLU A 137 0.37 -21.43 -4.97
C GLU A 137 0.84 -21.11 -3.55
N GLN A 138 1.45 -22.07 -2.86
CA GLN A 138 1.98 -21.86 -1.51
C GLN A 138 3.24 -21.00 -1.54
N ILE A 139 4.12 -21.19 -2.54
CA ILE A 139 5.30 -20.32 -2.74
C ILE A 139 4.84 -18.88 -2.99
N ARG A 140 3.81 -18.68 -3.82
CA ARG A 140 3.22 -17.35 -4.06
C ARG A 140 2.68 -16.76 -2.76
N GLU A 141 2.01 -17.55 -1.93
CA GLU A 141 1.49 -17.08 -0.64
C GLU A 141 2.60 -16.64 0.30
N LEU A 142 3.69 -17.40 0.43
CA LEU A 142 4.85 -16.98 1.23
C LEU A 142 5.49 -15.69 0.70
N ARG A 143 5.60 -15.53 -0.63
CA ARG A 143 6.08 -14.28 -1.24
C ARG A 143 5.14 -13.11 -0.95
N ARG A 144 3.83 -13.34 -0.92
CA ARG A 144 2.84 -12.30 -0.52
C ARG A 144 3.13 -11.85 0.92
N HIS A 145 3.32 -12.77 1.85
CA HIS A 145 3.66 -12.44 3.24
C HIS A 145 4.95 -11.63 3.34
N LYS A 146 6.02 -12.04 2.62
CA LYS A 146 7.30 -11.32 2.58
C LYS A 146 7.18 -9.88 2.07
N ASN A 147 6.29 -9.68 1.11
CA ASN A 147 6.00 -8.37 0.52
C ASN A 147 5.16 -7.49 1.46
N LEU A 148 4.10 -8.03 2.07
CA LEU A 148 3.25 -7.30 3.02
C LEU A 148 4.03 -6.84 4.26
N THR A 149 4.99 -7.66 4.69
CA THR A 149 5.85 -7.39 5.86
C THR A 149 7.13 -6.60 5.54
N ALA A 150 7.26 -6.05 4.33
CA ALA A 150 8.51 -5.37 3.92
C ALA A 150 8.85 -4.11 4.73
N HIS A 151 7.86 -3.49 5.38
CA HIS A 151 8.01 -2.22 6.10
C HIS A 151 8.22 -2.39 7.61
N LEU A 152 8.18 -3.63 8.13
CA LEU A 152 8.11 -3.88 9.58
C LEU A 152 9.33 -3.39 10.35
N GLU A 153 10.54 -3.53 9.79
CA GLU A 153 11.78 -3.07 10.43
C GLU A 153 11.70 -1.59 10.79
N SER A 154 11.16 -0.75 9.88
CA SER A 154 10.97 0.67 10.14
C SER A 154 9.78 0.94 11.07
N LEU A 155 8.69 0.17 10.95
CA LEU A 155 7.47 0.41 11.73
C LEU A 155 7.67 0.15 13.23
N VAL A 156 8.43 -0.89 13.58
CA VAL A 156 8.66 -1.31 14.98
C VAL A 156 9.28 -0.20 15.84
N ASP A 157 10.05 0.70 15.25
CA ASP A 157 10.69 1.83 15.93
C ASP A 157 9.69 2.93 16.34
N TYR A 158 8.50 2.95 15.74
CA TYR A 158 7.44 3.91 16.05
C TYR A 158 6.40 3.37 17.04
N LEU A 159 6.48 2.09 17.42
CA LEU A 159 5.51 1.44 18.28
C LEU A 159 5.94 1.46 19.75
N ALA A 160 4.97 1.70 20.63
CA ALA A 160 5.17 1.47 22.06
C ALA A 160 5.34 -0.04 22.35
N PRO A 161 6.01 -0.41 23.46
CA PRO A 161 6.01 -1.79 23.92
C PRO A 161 4.58 -2.33 24.11
N GLY A 162 4.28 -3.47 23.50
CA GLY A 162 2.96 -4.09 23.56
C GLY A 162 2.79 -5.25 22.57
N PRO A 163 1.63 -5.92 22.58
CA PRO A 163 1.39 -7.13 21.80
C PRO A 163 1.60 -6.96 20.30
N ALA A 164 1.15 -5.83 19.71
CA ALA A 164 1.32 -5.56 18.28
C ALA A 164 2.81 -5.49 17.92
N ARG A 165 3.61 -4.75 18.69
CA ARG A 165 5.07 -4.63 18.50
C ARG A 165 5.77 -5.99 18.62
N GLU A 166 5.41 -6.81 19.59
CA GLU A 166 5.98 -8.16 19.77
C GLU A 166 5.65 -9.10 18.59
N GLN A 167 4.42 -9.03 18.07
CA GLN A 167 4.03 -9.78 16.89
C GLN A 167 4.79 -9.32 15.64
N LEU A 168 4.98 -8.02 15.45
CA LEU A 168 5.75 -7.49 14.32
C LEU A 168 7.24 -7.83 14.40
N LEU A 169 7.84 -7.82 15.60
CA LEU A 169 9.20 -8.30 15.80
C LEU A 169 9.34 -9.78 15.40
N THR A 170 8.37 -10.61 15.79
CA THR A 170 8.32 -12.02 15.39
C THR A 170 8.25 -12.14 13.87
N TRP A 171 7.35 -11.40 13.23
CA TRP A 171 7.23 -11.38 11.77
C TRP A 171 8.50 -10.91 11.06
N THR A 172 9.19 -9.91 11.62
CA THR A 172 10.45 -9.41 11.07
C THR A 172 11.50 -10.51 11.01
N ALA A 173 11.61 -11.35 12.06
CA ALA A 173 12.50 -12.50 12.06
C ALA A 173 12.07 -13.57 11.03
N ILE A 174 10.78 -13.90 10.98
CA ILE A 174 10.23 -14.92 10.07
C ILE A 174 10.39 -14.52 8.60
N ARG A 175 10.25 -13.22 8.30
CA ARG A 175 10.40 -12.67 6.95
C ARG A 175 11.73 -13.06 6.29
N LEU A 176 12.80 -13.19 7.07
CA LEU A 176 14.13 -13.58 6.59
C LEU A 176 14.16 -15.02 6.05
N LEU A 177 13.22 -15.86 6.48
CA LEU A 177 13.09 -17.26 6.06
C LEU A 177 12.21 -17.40 4.80
N LEU A 178 11.37 -16.40 4.51
CA LEU A 178 10.45 -16.45 3.38
C LEU A 178 11.20 -16.31 2.04
N PRO A 179 10.74 -17.00 0.96
CA PRO A 179 11.29 -16.89 -0.39
C PRO A 179 11.19 -15.48 -0.97
#